data_AF-A0A354USD7-F1
#
_entry.id   AF-A0A354USD7-F1
#
_cell.length_a   1.000
_cell.length_b   1.000
_cell.length_c   1.000
_cell.angle_alpha   90.00
_cell.angle_beta   90.00
_cell.angle_gamma   90.00
#
_symmetry.space_group_name_H-M   'P 1'
#
loop_
_entity.id
_entity.type
_entity.pdbx_description
1 polymer ?
#
loop_
_entity_poly.entity_id
_entity_poly.type
_entity_poly.pdbx_seq_one_letter_code
_entity_poly.pdbx_strand_id
1 'polypeptide(L)'
;MRILEHGLEQKRTLLFLPCTAEPVWAFTQTIELLSRKWHVLQVVYDGHQPEYPGDFTSVEQTVEEVCAWLRERGVTRLDAAYGCSMGGACLTRLLALGEIPVGRAIIDGGITPYRLPWLLRKGLLLRDVVCFKLAAKHRDILEAAYPPERFTPAGHDPKKEYDAMEAYLQTFSD
;
A
#
# COMPACT_ATOMS: atom_id res chain seq x y z
N MET A 1 -12.24 3.49 2.25
CA MET A 1 -11.22 2.44 2.42
C MET A 1 -11.82 1.20 3.11
N ARG A 2 -11.16 0.04 3.06
CA ARG A 2 -11.52 -1.18 3.82
C ARG A 2 -10.35 -1.71 4.63
N ILE A 3 -10.64 -2.41 5.73
CA ILE A 3 -9.64 -3.18 6.50
C ILE A 3 -10.11 -4.62 6.55
N LEU A 4 -9.27 -5.52 6.01
CA LEU A 4 -9.46 -6.97 6.07
C LEU A 4 -8.76 -7.50 7.33
N GLU A 5 -9.40 -8.45 8.01
CA GLU A 5 -8.89 -9.03 9.24
C GLU A 5 -8.49 -10.49 9.02
N HIS A 6 -7.29 -10.86 9.46
CA HIS A 6 -6.74 -12.21 9.34
C HIS A 6 -6.10 -12.65 10.65
N GLY A 7 -6.13 -13.95 10.98
CA GLY A 7 -5.56 -14.48 12.23
C GLY A 7 -6.29 -14.00 13.48
N LEU A 8 -7.63 -14.02 13.48
CA LEU A 8 -8.50 -13.53 14.57
C LEU A 8 -8.22 -14.19 15.93
N GLU A 9 -7.64 -15.39 15.93
CA GLU A 9 -7.24 -16.13 17.13
C GLU A 9 -5.96 -15.59 17.79
N GLN A 10 -5.21 -14.74 17.09
CA GLN A 10 -3.94 -14.21 17.54
C GLN A 10 -4.13 -12.97 18.41
N LYS A 11 -3.37 -12.90 19.51
CA LYS A 11 -3.47 -11.76 20.45
C LYS A 11 -2.70 -10.52 20.02
N ARG A 12 -1.68 -10.69 19.17
CA ARG A 12 -0.77 -9.60 18.79
C ARG A 12 -1.25 -8.94 17.51
N THR A 13 -1.49 -7.64 17.54
CA THR A 13 -2.01 -6.91 16.39
C THR A 13 -0.90 -6.40 15.47
N LEU A 14 -1.12 -6.53 14.16
CA LEU A 14 -0.25 -6.00 13.11
C LEU A 14 -1.08 -5.21 12.11
N LEU A 15 -0.88 -3.88 12.04
CA LEU A 15 -1.43 -3.08 10.95
C LEU A 15 -0.55 -3.23 9.71
N PHE A 16 -1.15 -3.61 8.58
CA PHE A 16 -0.45 -3.80 7.31
C PHE A 16 -0.93 -2.78 6.28
N LEU A 17 -0.04 -1.86 5.90
CA LEU A 17 -0.29 -0.80 4.92
C LEU A 17 0.48 -1.14 3.61
N PRO A 18 -0.20 -1.60 2.55
CA PRO A 18 0.44 -2.04 1.31
C PRO A 18 1.03 -0.87 0.50
N CYS A 19 1.75 -1.19 -0.59
CA CYS A 19 2.23 -0.17 -1.53
C CYS A 19 1.05 0.37 -2.37
N THR A 20 1.29 1.43 -3.16
CA THR A 20 0.27 1.96 -4.09
C THR A 20 0.14 1.05 -5.31
N ALA A 21 -1.07 1.00 -5.89
CA ALA A 21 -1.34 0.26 -7.13
C ALA A 21 -1.01 -1.24 -7.04
N GLU A 22 -1.20 -1.85 -5.87
CA GLU A 22 -1.00 -3.28 -5.66
C GLU A 22 -2.29 -3.98 -5.21
N PRO A 23 -2.65 -5.10 -5.86
CA PRO A 23 -3.86 -5.84 -5.52
C PRO A 23 -3.68 -6.56 -4.19
N VAL A 24 -4.79 -6.79 -3.47
CA VAL A 24 -4.76 -7.58 -2.21
C VAL A 24 -4.12 -8.95 -2.43
N TRP A 25 -4.33 -9.56 -3.60
CA TRP A 25 -3.80 -10.88 -3.91
C TRP A 25 -2.27 -10.92 -4.00
N ALA A 26 -1.60 -9.79 -4.27
CA ALA A 26 -0.14 -9.71 -4.29
C ALA A 26 0.47 -10.01 -2.92
N PHE A 27 -0.30 -9.81 -1.85
CA PHE A 27 0.13 -10.03 -0.47
C PHE A 27 -0.39 -11.30 0.16
N THR A 28 -1.18 -12.13 -0.53
CA THR A 28 -1.85 -13.31 0.06
C THR A 28 -0.89 -14.19 0.84
N GLN A 29 0.23 -14.61 0.23
CA GLN A 29 1.21 -15.49 0.89
C GLN A 29 1.85 -14.83 2.13
N THR A 30 2.13 -13.52 2.04
CA THR A 30 2.68 -12.73 3.15
C THR A 30 1.69 -12.63 4.30
N ILE A 31 0.43 -12.30 4.00
CA ILE A 31 -0.65 -12.20 4.99
C ILE A 31 -0.92 -13.55 5.63
N GLU A 32 -0.98 -14.64 4.85
CA GLU A 32 -1.11 -16.01 5.37
C GLU A 32 0.01 -16.37 6.34
N LEU A 33 1.26 -16.05 6.01
CA LEU A 33 2.41 -16.32 6.87
C LEU A 33 2.35 -15.51 8.17
N LEU A 34 2.02 -14.22 8.09
CA LEU A 34 1.90 -13.32 9.24
C LEU A 34 0.76 -13.74 10.15
N SER A 35 -0.37 -14.16 9.58
CA SER A 35 -1.59 -14.54 10.31
C SER A 35 -1.39 -15.74 11.24
N ARG A 36 -0.33 -16.53 11.04
CA ARG A 36 0.03 -17.63 11.96
C ARG A 36 0.46 -17.16 13.35
N LYS A 37 0.80 -15.87 13.52
CA LYS A 37 1.33 -15.30 14.77
C LYS A 37 0.75 -13.93 15.12
N TRP A 38 0.05 -13.30 14.20
CA TRP A 38 -0.46 -11.94 14.32
C TRP A 38 -1.91 -11.86 13.88
N HIS A 39 -2.69 -11.03 14.54
CA HIS A 39 -3.98 -10.56 14.05
C HIS A 39 -3.67 -9.42 13.09
N VAL A 40 -3.73 -9.71 11.79
CA VAL A 40 -3.32 -8.80 10.74
C VAL A 40 -4.53 -7.97 10.31
N LEU A 41 -4.36 -6.65 10.37
CA LEU A 41 -5.31 -5.64 9.91
C LEU A 41 -4.78 -5.10 8.58
N GLN A 42 -5.19 -5.72 7.47
CA GLN A 42 -4.73 -5.35 6.14
C GLN A 42 -5.57 -4.21 5.59
N VAL A 43 -4.95 -3.05 5.38
CA VAL A 43 -5.61 -1.89 4.76
C VAL A 43 -5.72 -2.11 3.26
N VAL A 44 -6.90 -1.83 2.72
CA VAL A 44 -7.20 -1.77 1.29
C VAL A 44 -7.67 -0.36 0.99
N TYR A 45 -6.81 0.41 0.34
CA TYR A 45 -7.08 1.79 -0.02
C TYR A 45 -8.26 1.91 -0.99
N ASP A 46 -8.94 3.06 -0.98
CA ASP A 46 -10.00 3.33 -1.96
C ASP A 46 -9.48 3.22 -3.39
N GLY A 47 -10.28 2.59 -4.25
CA GLY A 47 -9.96 2.38 -5.67
C GLY A 47 -8.89 1.32 -5.93
N HIS A 48 -8.31 0.71 -4.89
CA HIS A 48 -7.29 -0.33 -5.05
C HIS A 48 -7.89 -1.75 -5.16
N GLN A 49 -9.21 -1.88 -5.10
CA GLN A 49 -9.91 -3.11 -5.46
C GLN A 49 -11.20 -2.80 -6.22
N PRO A 50 -11.53 -3.54 -7.29
CA PRO A 50 -12.80 -3.37 -8.00
C PRO A 50 -14.03 -3.52 -7.09
N GLU A 51 -13.97 -4.40 -6.09
CA GLU A 51 -15.06 -4.60 -5.12
C GLU A 51 -15.22 -3.42 -4.15
N TYR A 52 -14.19 -2.57 -4.02
CA TYR A 52 -14.14 -1.42 -3.12
C TYR A 52 -13.83 -0.14 -3.92
N PRO A 53 -14.77 0.33 -4.74
CA PRO A 53 -14.58 1.52 -5.56
C PRO A 53 -14.46 2.76 -4.68
N GLY A 54 -13.82 3.80 -5.22
CA GLY A 54 -13.62 5.08 -4.57
C GLY A 54 -12.31 5.70 -5.01
N ASP A 55 -12.12 6.97 -4.69
CA ASP A 55 -10.91 7.70 -5.04
C ASP A 55 -9.99 7.80 -3.82
N PHE A 56 -8.76 7.35 -3.96
CA PHE A 56 -7.72 7.69 -3.00
C PHE A 56 -7.40 9.18 -3.12
N THR A 57 -7.67 9.95 -2.07
CA THR A 57 -7.47 11.42 -2.07
C THR A 57 -6.12 11.82 -1.46
N SER A 58 -5.78 11.26 -0.29
CA SER A 58 -4.63 11.67 0.51
C SER A 58 -4.22 10.63 1.55
N VAL A 59 -2.96 10.71 1.94
CA VAL A 59 -2.40 9.95 3.06
C VAL A 59 -3.06 10.36 4.37
N GLU A 60 -3.34 11.65 4.57
CA GLU A 60 -3.97 12.20 5.76
C GLU A 60 -5.36 11.62 5.99
N GLN A 61 -6.24 11.67 4.98
CA GLN A 61 -7.58 11.11 5.07
C GLN A 61 -7.52 9.60 5.35
N THR A 62 -6.67 8.88 4.62
CA THR A 62 -6.50 7.43 4.82
C THR A 62 -6.11 7.09 6.27
N VAL A 63 -5.17 7.83 6.84
CA VAL A 63 -4.73 7.59 8.22
C VAL A 63 -5.81 7.96 9.23
N GLU A 64 -6.55 9.05 8.99
CA GLU A 64 -7.69 9.42 9.83
C GLU A 64 -8.76 8.33 9.86
N GLU A 65 -9.11 7.79 8.70
CA GLU A 65 -10.07 6.69 8.59
C GLU A 65 -9.56 5.40 9.24
N VAL A 66 -8.27 5.06 9.10
CA VAL A 66 -7.65 3.91 9.80
C VAL A 66 -7.73 4.10 11.31
N CYS A 67 -7.37 5.28 11.83
CA CYS A 67 -7.43 5.59 13.25
C CYS A 67 -8.87 5.58 13.79
N ALA A 68 -9.84 6.08 13.02
CA ALA A 68 -11.26 6.00 13.37
C ALA A 68 -11.72 4.54 13.47
N TRP A 69 -11.42 3.73 12.44
CA TRP A 69 -11.78 2.32 12.39
C TRP A 69 -11.20 1.52 13.56
N LEU A 70 -9.93 1.78 13.92
CA LEU A 70 -9.26 1.15 15.05
C LEU A 70 -9.95 1.50 16.38
N ARG A 71 -10.27 2.78 16.59
CA ARG A 71 -10.96 3.26 17.80
C ARG A 71 -12.37 2.69 17.94
N GLU A 72 -13.13 2.64 16.85
CA GLU A 72 -14.48 2.06 16.84
C GLU A 72 -14.49 0.59 17.26
N ARG A 73 -13.40 -0.13 17.01
CA ARG A 73 -13.21 -1.54 17.44
C ARG A 73 -12.53 -1.68 18.80
N GLY A 74 -12.34 -0.58 19.53
CA GLY A 74 -11.69 -0.59 20.83
C GLY A 74 -10.19 -0.91 20.78
N VAL A 75 -9.55 -0.83 19.60
CA VAL A 75 -8.11 -0.99 19.47
C VAL A 75 -7.43 0.27 19.97
N THR A 76 -6.83 0.19 21.16
CA THR A 76 -6.16 1.31 21.82
C THR A 76 -4.65 1.35 21.59
N ARG A 77 -4.07 0.25 21.08
CA ARG A 77 -2.64 0.14 20.73
C ARG A 77 -2.42 -0.95 19.69
N LEU A 78 -1.39 -0.78 18.87
CA LEU A 78 -0.89 -1.78 17.94
C LEU A 78 0.41 -2.38 18.48
N ASP A 79 0.56 -3.70 18.42
CA ASP A 79 1.85 -4.33 18.78
C ASP A 79 2.90 -4.10 17.68
N ALA A 80 2.49 -4.08 16.42
CA ALA A 80 3.33 -3.72 15.30
C ALA A 80 2.55 -3.05 14.17
N ALA A 81 3.26 -2.33 13.31
CA ALA A 81 2.75 -1.83 12.04
C ALA A 81 3.83 -1.91 10.95
N TYR A 82 3.41 -2.26 9.74
CA TYR A 82 4.23 -2.33 8.54
C TYR A 82 3.66 -1.42 7.46
N GLY A 83 4.52 -0.68 6.77
CA GLY A 83 4.14 0.15 5.63
C GLY A 83 5.18 0.12 4.52
N CYS A 84 4.75 -0.22 3.31
CA CYS A 84 5.58 -0.18 2.09
C CYS A 84 5.25 1.06 1.24
N SER A 85 6.24 1.78 0.72
CA SER A 85 6.03 2.84 -0.28
C SER A 85 4.99 3.89 0.20
N MET A 86 3.83 3.98 -0.46
CA MET A 86 2.70 4.80 0.00
C MET A 86 2.21 4.39 1.40
N GLY A 87 2.14 3.10 1.70
CA GLY A 87 1.85 2.61 3.04
C GLY A 87 2.91 3.00 4.08
N GLY A 88 4.17 3.16 3.66
CA GLY A 88 5.22 3.73 4.51
C GLY A 88 4.98 5.22 4.82
N ALA A 89 4.43 5.98 3.87
CA ALA A 89 3.99 7.36 4.11
C ALA A 89 2.80 7.41 5.09
N CYS A 90 1.81 6.54 4.91
CA CYS A 90 0.70 6.37 5.85
C CYS A 90 1.19 6.01 7.26
N LEU A 91 2.10 5.05 7.38
CA LEU A 91 2.65 4.66 8.69
C LEU A 91 3.43 5.80 9.33
N THR A 92 4.23 6.54 8.56
CA THR A 92 4.95 7.72 9.05
C THR A 92 3.97 8.77 9.59
N ARG A 93 2.88 9.04 8.87
CA ARG A 93 1.84 9.98 9.32
C ARG A 93 1.12 9.47 10.57
N LEU A 94 0.76 8.20 10.64
CA LEU A 94 0.13 7.57 11.82
C LEU A 94 1.01 7.72 13.06
N LEU A 95 2.30 7.42 12.94
CA LEU A 95 3.28 7.59 14.03
C LEU A 95 3.43 9.05 14.45
N ALA A 96 3.39 9.98 13.50
CA ALA A 96 3.49 11.42 13.79
C ALA A 96 2.26 11.98 14.52
N LEU A 97 1.07 11.42 14.27
CA LEU A 97 -0.15 11.80 14.99
C LEU A 97 -0.15 11.26 16.42
N GLY A 98 0.36 10.04 16.64
CA GLY A 98 0.46 9.44 17.97
C GLY A 98 -0.89 9.08 18.61
N GLU A 99 -1.99 9.11 17.86
CA GLU A 99 -3.34 8.78 18.36
C GLU A 99 -3.48 7.30 18.74
N ILE A 100 -2.80 6.41 18.00
CA ILE A 100 -2.72 4.98 18.30
C ILE A 100 -1.24 4.63 18.53
N PRO A 101 -0.82 4.32 19.77
CA PRO A 101 0.53 3.87 20.05
C PRO A 101 0.88 2.59 19.28
N VAL A 102 2.07 2.57 18.68
CA VAL A 102 2.60 1.43 17.91
C VAL A 102 3.86 0.92 18.60
N GLY A 103 3.87 -0.36 18.97
CA GLY A 103 5.01 -0.99 19.66
C GLY A 103 6.26 -1.11 18.78
N ARG A 104 6.08 -1.49 17.52
CA ARG A 104 7.16 -1.63 16.52
C ARG A 104 6.68 -1.18 15.15
N ALA A 105 7.47 -0.37 14.46
CA ALA A 105 7.16 0.10 13.11
C ALA A 105 8.23 -0.35 12.11
N ILE A 106 7.80 -0.83 10.95
CA ILE A 106 8.66 -1.14 9.81
C ILE A 106 8.20 -0.27 8.64
N ILE A 107 9.08 0.62 8.19
CA ILE A 107 8.85 1.52 7.06
C ILE A 107 9.77 1.04 5.93
N ASP A 108 9.20 0.42 4.91
CA ASP A 108 9.91 -0.12 3.76
C ASP A 108 9.70 0.81 2.55
N GLY A 109 10.76 1.43 2.05
CA GLY A 109 10.68 2.37 0.91
C GLY A 109 9.70 3.53 1.13
N GLY A 110 9.40 3.90 2.37
CA GLY A 110 8.35 4.87 2.70
C GLY A 110 8.61 6.26 2.10
N ILE A 111 7.59 6.81 1.45
CA ILE A 111 7.68 8.14 0.82
C ILE A 111 7.53 9.21 1.92
N THR A 112 8.46 10.18 1.96
CA THR A 112 8.41 11.29 2.91
C THR A 112 8.24 12.62 2.17
N PRO A 113 7.62 13.64 2.81
CA PRO A 113 7.45 14.95 2.18
C PRO A 113 8.79 15.57 1.77
N TYR A 114 8.86 16.08 0.53
CA TYR A 114 10.03 16.82 0.06
C TYR A 114 10.30 18.04 0.94
N ARG A 115 11.55 18.16 1.41
CA ARG A 115 12.06 19.35 2.13
C ARG A 115 12.43 20.47 1.16
N LEU A 116 11.53 20.80 0.23
CA LEU A 116 11.74 21.79 -0.83
C LEU A 116 10.67 22.90 -0.81
N PRO A 117 10.99 24.12 -1.27
CA PRO A 117 10.01 25.18 -1.51
C PRO A 117 8.79 24.70 -2.32
N TRP A 118 7.62 25.28 -2.03
CA TRP A 118 6.34 24.84 -2.60
C TRP A 118 6.34 24.79 -4.14
N LEU A 119 6.90 25.80 -4.79
CA LEU A 119 6.99 25.85 -6.26
C LEU A 119 7.81 24.69 -6.85
N LEU A 120 8.95 24.36 -6.23
CA LEU A 120 9.78 23.24 -6.68
C LEU A 120 9.06 21.90 -6.52
N ARG A 121 8.31 21.72 -5.43
CA ARG A 121 7.48 20.53 -5.22
C ARG A 121 6.39 20.39 -6.29
N LYS A 122 5.75 21.49 -6.68
CA LYS A 122 4.76 21.48 -7.78
C LYS A 122 5.40 21.15 -9.13
N GLY A 123 6.59 21.65 -9.40
CA GLY A 123 7.36 21.29 -10.59
C GLY A 123 7.72 19.80 -10.64
N LEU A 124 8.19 19.23 -9.52
CA LEU A 124 8.47 17.79 -9.42
C LEU A 124 7.21 16.94 -9.61
N LEU A 125 6.10 17.32 -8.97
CA LEU A 125 4.82 16.63 -9.14
C LEU A 125 4.38 16.63 -10.61
N LEU A 126 4.47 17.78 -11.30
CA LEU A 126 4.12 17.87 -12.71
C LEU A 126 4.99 16.96 -13.56
N ARG A 127 6.32 16.97 -13.34
CA ARG A 127 7.26 16.08 -14.03
C ARG A 127 6.87 14.63 -13.80
N ASP A 128 6.66 14.22 -12.56
CA ASP A 128 6.40 12.83 -12.19
C ASP A 128 5.06 12.34 -12.80
N VAL A 129 4.01 13.18 -12.77
CA VAL A 129 2.73 12.88 -13.43
C VAL A 129 2.87 12.73 -14.94
N VAL A 130 3.62 13.62 -15.60
CA VAL A 130 3.84 13.55 -17.05
C VAL A 130 4.66 12.30 -17.41
N CYS A 131 5.76 12.05 -16.70
CA CYS A 131 6.59 10.87 -16.90
C CYS A 131 5.78 9.58 -16.71
N PHE A 132 4.96 9.50 -15.66
CA PHE A 132 4.11 8.34 -15.40
C PHE A 132 3.08 8.15 -16.51
N LYS A 133 2.36 9.21 -16.93
CA LYS A 133 1.37 9.11 -18.02
C LYS A 133 1.96 8.67 -19.36
N LEU A 134 3.23 8.98 -19.62
CA LEU A 134 3.94 8.49 -20.80
C LEU A 134 4.36 7.03 -20.61
N ALA A 135 5.03 6.69 -19.51
CA ALA A 135 5.54 5.34 -19.27
C ALA A 135 4.43 4.29 -19.12
N ALA A 136 3.35 4.61 -18.40
CA ALA A 136 2.25 3.69 -18.13
C ALA A 136 1.49 3.23 -19.39
N LYS A 137 1.64 3.95 -20.51
CA LYS A 137 1.01 3.58 -21.80
C LYS A 137 1.88 2.65 -22.66
N HIS A 138 3.11 2.37 -22.24
CA HIS A 138 4.08 1.64 -23.03
C HIS A 138 4.60 0.43 -22.26
N ARG A 139 3.87 -0.67 -22.36
CA ARG A 139 4.22 -1.96 -21.76
C ARG A 139 5.65 -2.38 -22.09
N ASP A 140 6.06 -2.25 -23.35
CA ASP A 140 7.43 -2.58 -23.79
C ASP A 140 8.52 -1.81 -23.02
N ILE A 141 8.26 -0.55 -22.65
CA ILE A 141 9.19 0.27 -21.86
C ILE A 141 9.25 -0.24 -20.42
N LEU A 142 8.11 -0.62 -19.84
CA LEU A 142 8.04 -1.17 -18.49
C LEU A 142 8.74 -2.54 -18.42
N GLU A 143 8.52 -3.43 -19.39
CA GLU A 143 9.19 -4.73 -19.46
C GLU A 143 10.70 -4.59 -19.69
N ALA A 144 11.15 -3.61 -20.48
CA ALA A 144 12.57 -3.36 -20.67
C ALA A 144 13.25 -2.84 -19.38
N ALA A 145 12.58 -1.98 -18.61
CA ALA A 145 13.10 -1.44 -17.36
C ALA A 145 12.99 -2.44 -16.20
N TYR A 146 11.91 -3.22 -16.17
CA TYR A 146 11.56 -4.16 -15.13
C TYR A 146 11.21 -5.52 -15.75
N PRO A 147 12.20 -6.30 -16.22
CA PRO A 147 11.92 -7.57 -16.89
C PRO A 147 11.22 -8.55 -15.94
N PRO A 148 10.08 -9.14 -16.33
CA PRO A 148 9.26 -9.97 -15.44
C PRO A 148 10.03 -11.17 -14.90
N GLU A 149 10.91 -11.78 -15.70
CA GLU A 149 11.73 -12.93 -15.33
C GLU A 149 12.67 -12.63 -14.14
N ARG A 150 13.00 -11.35 -13.92
CA ARG A 150 13.85 -10.94 -12.80
C ARG A 150 13.09 -10.85 -11.48
N PHE A 151 11.80 -10.52 -11.52
CA PHE A 151 11.01 -10.18 -10.33
C PHE A 151 9.98 -11.25 -9.96
N THR A 152 9.65 -12.15 -10.88
CA THR A 152 8.76 -13.28 -10.60
C THR A 152 9.48 -14.35 -9.78
N PRO A 153 8.89 -14.84 -8.67
CA PRO A 153 9.46 -15.90 -7.86
C PRO A 153 9.73 -17.19 -8.64
N ALA A 154 10.73 -17.96 -8.23
CA ALA A 154 11.06 -19.24 -8.86
C ALA A 154 9.86 -20.20 -8.82
N GLY A 155 9.53 -20.80 -9.97
CA GLY A 155 8.40 -21.72 -10.13
C GLY A 155 7.07 -21.04 -10.51
N HIS A 156 7.04 -19.72 -10.64
CA HIS A 156 5.90 -18.97 -11.13
C HIS A 156 6.05 -18.64 -12.62
N ASP A 157 4.94 -18.29 -13.29
CA ASP A 157 4.92 -17.90 -14.71
C ASP A 157 5.00 -16.36 -14.82
N PRO A 158 6.15 -15.81 -15.27
CA PRO A 158 6.37 -14.37 -15.29
C PRO A 158 5.39 -13.64 -16.22
N LYS A 159 5.08 -14.22 -17.37
CA LYS A 159 4.17 -13.60 -18.34
C LYS A 159 2.76 -13.55 -17.78
N LYS A 160 2.28 -14.67 -17.23
CA LYS A 160 0.94 -14.75 -16.65
C LYS A 160 0.74 -13.75 -15.51
N GLU A 161 1.73 -13.60 -14.63
CA GLU A 161 1.64 -12.64 -13.51
C GLU A 161 1.70 -11.19 -13.99
N TYR A 162 2.53 -10.88 -14.98
CA TYR A 162 2.55 -9.56 -15.60
C TYR A 162 1.22 -9.22 -16.27
N ASP A 163 0.65 -10.17 -17.04
CA ASP A 163 -0.65 -9.99 -17.68
C ASP A 163 -1.77 -9.75 -16.65
N ALA A 164 -1.73 -10.46 -15.52
CA ALA A 164 -2.67 -10.26 -14.42
C ALA A 164 -2.49 -8.88 -13.74
N MET A 165 -1.25 -8.43 -13.56
CA MET A 165 -0.96 -7.11 -13.01
C MET A 165 -1.42 -6.00 -13.96
N GLU A 166 -1.18 -6.13 -15.27
CA GLU A 166 -1.66 -5.18 -16.27
C GLU A 166 -3.19 -5.08 -16.25
N ALA A 167 -3.89 -6.22 -16.27
CA ALA A 167 -5.35 -6.25 -16.21
C ALA A 167 -5.88 -5.58 -14.93
N TYR A 168 -5.21 -5.78 -13.79
CA TYR A 168 -5.52 -5.10 -12.54
C TYR A 168 -5.25 -3.59 -12.61
N LEU A 169 -4.11 -3.16 -13.13
CA LEU A 169 -3.79 -1.73 -13.23
C LEU A 169 -4.74 -0.98 -14.18
N GLN A 170 -5.31 -1.66 -15.18
CA GLN A 170 -6.37 -1.09 -16.02
C GLN A 170 -7.66 -0.81 -15.26
N THR A 171 -7.85 -1.33 -14.04
CA THR A 171 -9.00 -0.99 -13.18
C THR A 171 -8.80 0.30 -12.39
N PHE A 172 -7.60 0.89 -12.37
CA PHE A 172 -7.30 2.11 -11.60
C PHE A 172 -7.72 3.41 -12.29
N SER A 173 -8.09 3.37 -13.57
CA SER A 173 -8.42 4.58 -14.31
C SER A 173 -9.58 4.38 -15.27
N ASP A 174 -10.55 5.29 -15.16
CA ASP A 174 -10.97 6.11 -16.31
C ASP A 174 -10.07 7.36 -16.39
#